data_AF-A0A9D7P5W2-F1
#
_entry.id   AF-A0A9D7P5W2-F1
#
_cell.length_a   1.000
_cell.length_b   1.000
_cell.length_c   1.000
_cell.angle_alpha   90.00
_cell.angle_beta   90.00
_cell.angle_gamma   90.00
#
_symmetry.space_group_name_H-M   'P 1'
#
loop_
_entity.id
_entity.type
_entity.pdbx_description
1 polymer ?
#
loop_
_entity_poly.entity_id
_entity_poly.type
_entity_poly.pdbx_seq_one_letter_code
_entity_poly.pdbx_strand_id
1 'polypeptide(L)'
;MKSRIRVEITGRNEFWQNAVHVEWDYQFPDRKLEVESSGFLLAHEDWIDDLKRVAAQCFCEVKFAPLDPGRRLLFRKLLARDGHD
;
A
#
# COMPACT_ATOMS: atom_id res chain seq x y z
N MET A 1 -5.07 -3.06 18.73
CA MET A 1 -5.83 -2.51 17.59
C MET A 1 -4.91 -2.56 16.39
N LYS A 2 -5.26 -3.28 15.32
CA LYS A 2 -4.44 -3.28 14.11
C LYS A 2 -4.73 -1.99 13.34
N SER A 3 -3.71 -1.16 13.14
CA SER A 3 -3.86 0.09 12.40
C SER A 3 -4.09 -0.21 10.92
N ARG A 4 -5.08 0.45 10.32
CA ARG A 4 -5.27 0.46 8.87
C ARG A 4 -4.48 1.63 8.28
N ILE A 5 -3.86 1.39 7.14
CA ILE A 5 -3.06 2.36 6.42
C ILE A 5 -3.67 2.52 5.04
N ARG A 6 -3.83 3.77 4.62
CA ARG A 6 -4.26 4.10 3.27
C ARG A 6 -3.07 4.00 2.33
N VAL A 7 -3.27 3.28 1.23
CA VAL A 7 -2.26 3.03 0.22
C VAL A 7 -2.85 3.27 -1.16
N GLU A 8 -1.97 3.50 -2.13
CA GLU A 8 -2.27 3.63 -3.54
C GLU A 8 -1.40 2.63 -4.31
N ILE A 9 -1.99 1.89 -5.24
CA ILE A 9 -1.24 1.02 -6.14
C ILE A 9 -1.02 1.77 -7.43
N THR A 10 0.23 2.12 -7.71
CA THR A 10 0.61 2.78 -8.96
C THR A 10 1.29 1.80 -9.89
N GLY A 11 0.83 1.71 -11.13
CA GLY A 11 1.38 0.83 -12.16
C GLY A 11 1.39 1.50 -13.51
N ARG A 12 1.99 0.85 -14.51
CA ARG A 12 2.09 1.38 -15.88
C ARG A 12 0.73 1.67 -16.52
N ASN A 13 -0.28 0.87 -16.21
CA ASN A 13 -1.64 1.00 -16.70
C ASN A 13 -2.62 0.26 -15.76
N GLU A 14 -3.92 0.40 -16.02
CA GLU A 14 -4.99 -0.22 -15.24
C GLU A 14 -4.91 -1.75 -15.26
N PHE A 15 -4.43 -2.36 -16.35
CA PHE A 15 -4.27 -3.82 -16.44
C PHE A 15 -3.35 -4.37 -15.34
N TRP A 16 -2.17 -3.75 -15.15
CA TRP A 16 -1.24 -4.17 -14.11
C TRP A 16 -1.77 -3.90 -12.69
N GLN A 17 -2.48 -2.79 -12.50
CA GLN A 17 -3.12 -2.48 -11.22
C GLN A 17 -4.20 -3.53 -10.86
N ASN A 18 -5.01 -3.93 -11.84
CA ASN A 18 -6.00 -4.99 -11.66
C ASN A 18 -5.35 -6.35 -11.39
N ALA A 19 -4.22 -6.65 -12.02
CA ALA A 19 -3.46 -7.87 -11.76
C ALA A 19 -3.03 -7.98 -10.29
N VAL A 20 -2.67 -6.87 -9.63
CA VAL A 20 -2.35 -6.87 -8.19
C VAL A 20 -3.53 -7.34 -7.36
N HIS A 21 -4.76 -6.90 -7.68
CA HIS A 21 -5.95 -7.32 -6.94
C HIS A 21 -6.25 -8.81 -7.10
N VAL A 22 -6.10 -9.34 -8.32
CA VAL A 22 -6.29 -10.77 -8.61
C VAL A 22 -5.25 -11.61 -7.88
N GLU A 23 -3.97 -11.24 -8.00
CA GLU A 23 -2.87 -11.96 -7.37
C GLU A 23 -2.96 -11.89 -5.84
N TRP A 24 -3.40 -10.75 -5.30
CA TRP A 24 -3.63 -10.58 -3.87
C TRP A 24 -4.73 -11.50 -3.35
N ASP A 25 -5.90 -11.54 -4.02
CA ASP A 25 -7.02 -12.40 -3.61
C ASP A 25 -6.66 -13.89 -3.71
N TYR A 26 -5.84 -14.26 -4.70
CA TYR A 26 -5.32 -15.61 -4.86
C TYR A 26 -4.36 -16.02 -3.73
N GLN A 27 -3.38 -15.17 -3.39
CA GLN A 27 -2.39 -15.49 -2.35
C GLN A 27 -2.95 -15.35 -0.93
N PHE A 28 -3.90 -14.44 -0.72
CA PHE A 28 -4.43 -14.08 0.59
C PHE A 28 -5.96 -13.94 0.60
N PRO A 29 -6.71 -15.05 0.42
CA PRO A 29 -8.16 -15.01 0.26
C PRO A 29 -8.91 -14.39 1.45
N ASP A 30 -8.34 -14.47 2.65
CA ASP A 30 -8.93 -13.92 3.88
C ASP A 30 -8.55 -12.44 4.15
N ARG A 31 -7.61 -11.87 3.39
CA ARG A 31 -7.12 -10.49 3.59
C ARG A 31 -7.79 -9.54 2.61
N LYS A 32 -9.02 -9.12 2.89
CA LYS A 32 -9.76 -8.22 1.99
C LYS A 32 -9.26 -6.77 2.11
N LEU A 33 -8.74 -6.22 0.99
CA LEU A 33 -8.44 -4.80 0.86
C LEU A 33 -9.75 -4.02 0.72
N GLU A 34 -9.92 -2.93 1.47
CA GLU A 34 -11.12 -2.10 1.38
C GLU A 34 -10.85 -0.91 0.45
N VAL A 35 -11.78 -0.62 -0.47
CA VAL A 35 -11.67 0.55 -1.35
C VAL A 35 -12.18 1.77 -0.59
N GLU A 36 -11.34 2.78 -0.40
CA GLU A 36 -11.73 4.00 0.33
C GLU A 36 -12.36 5.04 -0.60
N SER A 37 -11.69 5.38 -1.72
CA SER A 37 -12.11 6.34 -2.76
C SER A 37 -11.02 6.48 -3.83
N SER A 38 -11.36 6.85 -5.07
CA SER A 38 -10.44 7.37 -6.11
C SER A 38 -9.06 6.67 -6.20
N GLY A 39 -9.04 5.34 -6.28
CA GLY A 39 -7.79 4.56 -6.44
C GLY A 39 -7.00 4.28 -5.15
N PHE A 40 -7.52 4.70 -3.99
CA PHE A 40 -6.94 4.41 -2.69
C PHE A 40 -7.60 3.20 -2.02
N LEU A 41 -6.76 2.43 -1.33
CA LEU A 41 -7.12 1.21 -0.62
C LEU A 41 -6.74 1.33 0.85
N LEU A 42 -7.50 0.69 1.72
CA LEU A 42 -7.13 0.47 3.11
C LEU A 42 -6.59 -0.96 3.25
N ALA A 43 -5.37 -1.04 3.76
CA ALA A 43 -4.72 -2.29 4.11
C ALA A 43 -4.37 -2.28 5.59
N HIS A 44 -4.36 -3.45 6.22
CA HIS A 44 -3.75 -3.57 7.54
C HIS A 44 -2.24 -3.32 7.47
N GLU A 45 -1.68 -2.70 8.50
CA GLU A 45 -0.24 -2.46 8.60
C GLU A 45 0.58 -3.74 8.45
N ASP A 46 0.12 -4.86 9.01
CA ASP A 46 0.78 -6.17 8.89
C ASP A 46 0.75 -6.77 7.48
N TRP A 47 0.03 -6.17 6.53
CA TRP A 47 -0.09 -6.65 5.15
C TRP A 47 0.79 -5.89 4.16
N ILE A 48 1.44 -4.81 4.61
CA ILE A 48 2.08 -3.85 3.72
C ILE A 48 3.27 -4.46 2.97
N ASP A 49 4.13 -5.24 3.62
CA ASP A 49 5.27 -5.87 2.96
C ASP A 49 4.84 -6.93 1.95
N ASP A 50 3.80 -7.71 2.28
CA ASP A 50 3.17 -8.63 1.33
C ASP A 50 2.57 -7.88 0.13
N LEU A 51 1.88 -6.77 0.38
CA LEU A 51 1.24 -5.99 -0.68
C LEU A 51 2.27 -5.36 -1.61
N LYS A 52 3.39 -4.87 -1.06
CA LYS A 52 4.55 -4.40 -1.85
C LYS A 52 5.14 -5.52 -2.70
N ARG A 53 5.29 -6.73 -2.13
CA ARG A 53 5.80 -7.89 -2.86
C ARG A 53 4.90 -8.28 -4.02
N VAL A 54 3.59 -8.38 -3.78
CA VAL A 54 2.60 -8.70 -4.84
C VAL A 54 2.58 -7.60 -5.90
N ALA A 55 2.59 -6.33 -5.50
CA ALA A 55 2.68 -5.22 -6.45
C ALA A 55 3.92 -5.31 -7.34
N ALA A 56 5.09 -5.60 -6.77
CA ALA A 56 6.33 -5.76 -7.54
C ALA A 56 6.25 -6.92 -8.55
N GLN A 57 5.59 -8.03 -8.19
CA GLN A 57 5.34 -9.16 -9.10
C GLN A 57 4.46 -8.76 -10.30
N CYS A 58 3.57 -7.79 -10.10
CA CYS A 58 2.67 -7.26 -11.13
C CYS A 58 3.17 -5.96 -11.77
N PHE A 59 4.47 -5.62 -11.67
CA PHE A 59 5.05 -4.39 -12.22
C PHE A 59 4.37 -3.10 -11.70
N CYS A 60 3.92 -3.14 -10.46
CA CYS A 60 3.31 -2.04 -9.72
C CYS A 60 4.14 -1.68 -8.47
N GLU A 61 3.84 -0.52 -7.89
CA GLU A 61 4.41 -0.02 -6.65
C GLU A 61 3.28 0.37 -5.68
N VAL A 62 3.48 0.13 -4.39
CA VAL A 62 2.57 0.55 -3.31
C VAL A 62 3.09 1.82 -2.68
N LYS A 63 2.29 2.89 -2.76
CA LYS A 63 2.60 4.18 -2.14
C LYS A 63 1.73 4.40 -0.91
N PHE A 64 2.34 4.91 0.15
CA PHE A 64 1.59 5.29 1.34
C PHE A 64 0.91 6.64 1.13
N ALA A 65 -0.41 6.64 1.23
CA ALA A 65 -1.19 7.85 1.28
C ALA A 65 -1.55 8.10 2.75
N PRO A 66 -1.12 9.19 3.37
CA PRO A 66 -1.54 9.47 4.72
C PRO A 66 -3.05 9.68 4.76
N LEU A 67 -3.73 8.95 5.66
CA LEU A 67 -5.16 9.11 5.99
C LEU A 67 -5.50 10.55 6.38
N ASP A 68 -4.52 11.29 6.91
CA ASP A 68 -4.66 12.65 7.40
C ASP A 68 -3.40 13.47 7.02
N PRO A 69 -3.53 14.63 6.33
CA PRO A 69 -2.39 15.41 5.88
C PRO A 69 -1.43 15.83 7.01
N GLY A 70 -1.91 15.90 8.27
CA GLY A 70 -1.08 16.19 9.45
C GLY A 70 -0.01 15.13 9.74
N ARG A 71 -0.21 13.87 9.30
CA ARG A 71 0.77 12.78 9.51
C ARG A 71 1.94 12.80 8.52
N ARG A 72 1.88 13.57 7.43
CA ARG A 72 3.01 13.74 6.48
C ARG A 72 4.28 14.24 7.15
N LEU A 73 4.13 15.13 8.14
CA LEU A 73 5.23 15.70 8.91
C LEU A 73 5.93 14.67 9.81
N LEU A 74 5.23 13.62 10.24
CA LEU A 74 5.78 12.56 11.09
C LEU A 74 6.52 11.50 10.26
N PHE A 75 5.96 11.09 9.11
CA PHE A 75 6.63 10.14 8.20
C PHE A 75 7.97 10.68 7.67
N ARG A 76 8.05 11.97 7.34
CA ARG A 76 9.30 12.62 6.94
C ARG A 76 10.37 12.58 8.05
N LYS A 77 9.97 12.68 9.33
CA LYS A 77 10.91 12.62 10.47
C LYS A 77 11.43 11.20 10.75
N LEU A 78 10.65 10.17 10.44
CA LEU A 78 11.08 8.78 10.62
C LEU A 78 12.02 8.34 9.49
N LEU A 79 11.71 8.66 8.23
CA LEU A 79 12.58 8.35 7.09
C LEU A 79 13.88 9.16 7.06
N ALA A 80 13.88 10.39 7.59
CA ALA A 80 15.09 11.21 7.67
C ALA A 80 16.06 10.79 8.80
N ARG A 81 15.68 9.81 9.64
CA ARG A 81 16.48 9.38 10.79
C ARG A 81 17.35 8.14 10.51
N ASP A 82 17.16 7.52 9.35
CA ASP A 82 17.92 6.33 8.89
C ASP A 82 19.04 6.67 7.88
N GLY A 83 19.27 7.97 7.62
CA GLY A 83 20.25 8.46 6.63
C GLY A 83 21.47 9.16 7.22
N HIS A 84 21.98 8.70 8.37
CA HIS A 84 23.25 9.18 8.92
C HIS A 84 24.12 8.02 9.38
N ASP A 85 24.91 7.50 8.44
CA ASP A 85 26.33 7.14 8.65
C ASP A 85 27.08 7.38 7.34
#